data_AF-A0A538B4S7-F1
#
_entry.id   AF-A0A538B4S7-F1
#
_cell.length_a   1.000
_cell.length_b   1.000
_cell.length_c   1.000
_cell.angle_alpha   90.00
_cell.angle_beta   90.00
_cell.angle_gamma   90.00
#
_symmetry.space_group_name_H-M   'P 1'
#
loop_
_entity.id
_entity.type
_entity.pdbx_description
1 polymer ?
#
loop_
_entity_poly.entity_id
_entity_poly.type
_entity_poly.pdbx_seq_one_letter_code
_entity_poly.pdbx_strand_id
1 'polypeptide(L)'
;MVDAAAVSGQLLEFLLMLSRGPTAYASFLRWMKLPGVIAVSAFVLVALLCHTATWFRLTTHIVVIRLGRRVVPPPLLIAGLVLAWLAASALVAYFAIWF
;
A
#
# COMPACT_ATOMS: atom_id res chain seq x y z
N MET A 1 -10.25 -6.99 1.79
CA MET A 1 -10.41 -7.50 0.40
C MET A 1 -11.03 -6.45 -0.51
N VAL A 2 -12.12 -5.79 -0.10
CA VAL A 2 -12.81 -4.74 -0.89
C VAL A 2 -11.91 -3.53 -1.17
N ASP A 3 -11.08 -3.18 -0.20
CA ASP A 3 -10.05 -2.13 -0.25
C ASP A 3 -8.95 -2.40 -1.29
N ALA A 4 -8.37 -3.60 -1.29
CA ALA A 4 -7.35 -3.99 -2.27
C ALA A 4 -7.91 -4.07 -3.70
N ALA A 5 -9.15 -4.54 -3.84
CA ALA A 5 -9.83 -4.59 -5.14
C ALA A 5 -10.11 -3.18 -5.68
N ALA A 6 -10.51 -2.24 -4.81
CA ALA A 6 -10.76 -0.85 -5.19
C ALA A 6 -9.49 -0.17 -5.72
N VAL A 7 -8.36 -0.29 -5.02
CA VAL A 7 -7.09 0.28 -5.50
C VAL A 7 -6.63 -0.39 -6.80
N SER A 8 -6.76 -1.71 -6.91
CA SER A 8 -6.38 -2.44 -8.13
C SER A 8 -7.20 -1.99 -9.33
N GLY A 9 -8.52 -1.80 -9.15
CA GLY A 9 -9.40 -1.26 -10.19
C GLY A 9 -8.98 0.14 -10.64
N GLN A 10 -8.69 1.01 -9.68
CA GLN A 10 -8.22 2.37 -9.97
C GLN A 10 -6.88 2.38 -10.74
N LEU A 11 -5.95 1.46 -10.42
CA LEU A 11 -4.69 1.31 -11.15
C LEU A 11 -4.90 0.82 -12.60
N LEU A 12 -5.84 -0.09 -12.81
CA LEU A 12 -6.20 -0.55 -14.15
C LEU A 12 -6.80 0.58 -14.99
N GLU A 13 -7.71 1.37 -14.42
CA GLU A 13 -8.26 2.54 -15.08
C GLU A 13 -7.19 3.56 -15.45
N PHE A 14 -6.24 3.80 -14.54
CA PHE A 14 -5.08 4.64 -14.81
C PHE A 14 -4.29 4.15 -16.02
N LEU A 15 -3.94 2.85 -16.07
CA LEU A 15 -3.18 2.27 -17.19
C LEU A 15 -3.96 2.32 -18.51
N LEU A 16 -5.28 2.09 -18.48
CA LEU A 16 -6.14 2.17 -19.65
C LEU A 16 -6.28 3.61 -20.18
N MET A 17 -6.35 4.60 -19.30
CA MET A 17 -6.44 6.00 -19.73
C MET A 17 -5.09 6.52 -20.23
N LEU A 18 -3.99 6.03 -19.67
CA LEU A 18 -2.64 6.33 -20.13
C LEU A 18 -2.41 5.78 -21.56
N SER A 19 -2.87 4.56 -21.86
CA SER A 19 -2.72 3.97 -23.19
C SER A 19 -3.59 4.62 -24.27
N ARG A 20 -4.69 5.28 -23.88
CA ARG A 20 -5.60 6.02 -24.78
C ARG A 20 -5.10 7.42 -25.17
N GLY A 21 -3.95 7.84 -24.65
CA GLY A 21 -3.28 9.08 -25.03
C GLY A 21 -3.50 10.25 -24.06
N PRO A 22 -2.86 11.40 -24.33
CA PRO A 22 -2.69 12.48 -23.35
C PRO A 22 -3.99 13.14 -22.88
N THR A 23 -4.98 13.23 -23.77
CA THR A 23 -6.28 13.88 -23.48
C THR A 23 -7.16 13.04 -22.54
N ALA A 24 -7.17 11.72 -22.74
CA ALA A 24 -7.86 10.77 -21.86
C ALA A 24 -7.20 10.75 -20.47
N TYR A 25 -5.87 10.74 -20.44
CA TYR A 25 -5.10 10.80 -19.20
C TYR A 25 -5.34 12.10 -18.40
N ALA A 26 -5.31 13.27 -19.07
CA ALA A 26 -5.60 14.55 -18.41
C ALA A 26 -7.02 14.61 -17.84
N SER A 27 -7.99 13.98 -18.52
CA SER A 27 -9.36 13.87 -18.04
C SER A 27 -9.48 13.00 -16.79
N PHE A 28 -8.78 11.87 -16.76
CA PHE A 28 -8.69 11.01 -15.58
C PHE A 28 -8.05 11.74 -14.39
N LEU A 29 -6.97 12.50 -14.62
CA LEU A 29 -6.34 13.29 -13.56
C LEU A 29 -7.28 14.37 -12.99
N ARG A 30 -8.11 15.01 -13.82
CA ARG A 30 -9.13 15.95 -13.33
C ARG A 30 -10.18 15.25 -12.47
N TRP A 31 -10.60 14.05 -12.86
CA TRP A 31 -11.53 13.25 -12.07
C TRP A 31 -10.93 12.84 -10.72
N MET A 32 -9.66 12.42 -10.69
CA MET A 32 -8.96 12.11 -9.43
C MET A 32 -8.85 13.29 -8.47
N LYS A 33 -8.87 14.53 -8.98
CA LYS A 33 -8.84 15.75 -8.14
C LYS A 33 -10.19 16.13 -7.55
N LEU A 34 -11.27 15.41 -7.89
CA LEU A 34 -12.58 15.66 -7.29
C LEU A 34 -12.54 15.34 -5.79
N PRO A 35 -13.11 16.21 -4.93
CA PRO A 35 -13.02 16.04 -3.48
C PRO A 35 -13.65 14.73 -3.00
N GLY A 36 -14.70 14.24 -3.68
CA GLY A 36 -15.29 12.93 -3.38
C GLY A 36 -14.35 11.76 -3.66
N VAL A 37 -13.58 11.80 -4.76
CA VAL A 37 -12.62 10.75 -5.12
C VAL A 37 -11.43 10.77 -4.16
N ILE A 38 -10.98 11.96 -3.75
CA ILE A 38 -9.94 12.11 -2.73
C ILE A 38 -10.42 11.54 -1.39
N ALA A 39 -11.65 11.84 -0.96
CA ALA A 39 -12.21 11.32 0.28
C ALA A 39 -12.32 9.78 0.28
N VAL A 40 -12.78 9.18 -0.83
CA VAL A 40 -12.81 7.72 -1.00
C VAL A 40 -11.40 7.14 -0.97
N SER A 41 -10.46 7.75 -1.67
CA SER A 41 -9.05 7.30 -1.69
C SER A 41 -8.42 7.36 -0.30
N ALA A 42 -8.70 8.41 0.46
CA ALA A 42 -8.24 8.55 1.85
C ALA A 42 -8.87 7.48 2.77
N PHE A 43 -10.15 7.19 2.61
CA PHE A 43 -10.81 6.12 3.35
C PHE A 43 -10.21 4.75 3.03
N VAL A 44 -9.97 4.46 1.74
CA VAL A 44 -9.29 3.23 1.30
C VAL A 44 -7.88 3.15 1.85
N LEU A 45 -7.13 4.26 1.93
CA LEU A 45 -5.82 4.32 2.55
C LEU A 45 -5.87 3.95 4.04
N VAL A 46 -6.83 4.49 4.79
CA VAL A 46 -7.01 4.15 6.22
C VAL A 46 -7.37 2.66 6.38
N ALA A 47 -8.24 2.14 5.51
CA ALA A 47 -8.60 0.72 5.52
C ALA A 47 -7.37 -0.17 5.25
N LEU A 48 -6.51 0.19 4.30
CA LEU A 48 -5.27 -0.53 3.98
C LEU A 48 -4.25 -0.48 5.13
N LEU A 49 -4.13 0.64 5.83
CA LEU A 49 -3.27 0.74 7.02
C LEU A 49 -3.77 -0.17 8.15
N CYS A 50 -5.08 -0.18 8.39
CA CYS A 50 -5.71 -1.07 9.37
C CYS A 50 -5.51 -2.55 8.98
N HIS A 51 -5.66 -2.87 7.69
CA HIS A 51 -5.41 -4.20 7.16
C HIS A 51 -3.96 -4.64 7.37
N THR A 52 -3.01 -3.77 7.03
CA THR A 52 -1.56 -4.02 7.19
C THR A 52 -1.20 -4.27 8.66
N ALA A 53 -1.69 -3.45 9.58
CA ALA A 53 -1.44 -3.60 11.01
C ALA A 53 -1.99 -4.93 11.56
N THR A 54 -3.18 -5.32 11.10
CA THR A 54 -3.81 -6.59 11.48
C THR A 54 -3.02 -7.77 10.92
N TRP A 55 -2.61 -7.70 9.65
CA TRP A 55 -1.80 -8.73 9.00
C TRP A 55 -0.43 -8.91 9.67
N PHE A 56 0.26 -7.84 10.06
CA PHE A 56 1.52 -7.93 10.81
C PHE A 56 1.34 -8.64 12.15
N ARG A 57 0.29 -8.29 12.92
CA ARG A 57 0.00 -8.98 14.18
C ARG A 57 -0.22 -10.47 13.93
N LEU A 58 -1.15 -10.85 13.04
CA LEU A 58 -1.46 -12.26 12.77
C LEU A 58 -0.25 -13.05 12.26
N THR A 59 0.51 -12.48 11.33
CA THR A 59 1.67 -13.15 10.71
C THR A 59 2.71 -13.53 11.75
N THR A 60 3.01 -12.65 12.71
CA THR A 60 4.01 -12.95 13.75
C THR A 60 3.58 -14.00 14.77
N HIS A 61 2.29 -14.34 14.84
CA HIS A 61 1.79 -15.47 15.64
C HIS A 61 1.87 -16.81 14.89
N ILE A 62 1.85 -16.79 13.56
CA ILE A 62 1.87 -17.99 12.72
C ILE A 62 3.32 -18.37 12.36
N VAL A 63 4.16 -17.37 12.13
CA VAL A 63 5.53 -17.57 11.68
C VAL A 63 6.47 -17.71 12.88
N VAL A 64 7.08 -18.88 13.03
CA VAL A 64 8.11 -19.15 14.05
C VAL A 64 9.49 -19.02 13.42
N ILE A 65 10.18 -17.91 13.67
CA ILE A 65 11.56 -17.72 13.24
C ILE A 65 12.51 -18.13 14.36
N ARG A 66 13.42 -19.05 14.06
CA ARG A 66 14.50 -19.48 14.96
C ARG A 66 15.82 -18.86 14.50
N LEU A 67 16.49 -18.17 15.40
CA LEU A 67 17.83 -17.65 15.19
C LEU A 67 18.80 -18.46 16.07
N GLY A 68 19.46 -19.45 15.45
CA GLY A 68 20.23 -20.46 16.15
C GLY A 68 19.35 -21.27 17.11
N ARG A 69 19.65 -21.18 18.42
CA ARG A 69 18.88 -21.88 19.47
C ARG A 69 17.72 -21.07 20.05
N ARG A 70 17.58 -19.79 19.71
CA ARG A 70 16.54 -18.91 20.27
C ARG A 70 15.41 -18.69 19.27
N VAL A 71 14.17 -18.69 19.78
CA VAL A 71 12.99 -18.26 19.01
C VAL A 71 12.91 -16.74 19.09
N VAL A 72 12.75 -16.08 17.95
CA VAL A 72 12.60 -14.63 17.91
C VAL A 72 11.22 -14.27 18.49
N PRO A 73 11.15 -13.36 19.47
CA PRO A 73 9.87 -13.01 20.08
C PRO A 73 9.01 -12.18 19.09
N PRO A 74 7.67 -12.35 19.11
CA PRO A 74 6.77 -11.67 18.17
C PRO A 74 6.94 -10.15 18.05
N PRO A 75 7.17 -9.37 19.14
CA PRO A 75 7.39 -7.94 19.03
C PRO A 75 8.59 -7.56 18.14
N LEU A 76 9.65 -8.37 18.16
CA LEU A 76 10.84 -8.12 17.35
C LEU A 76 10.56 -8.40 15.87
N LEU A 77 9.72 -9.40 15.58
CA LEU A 77 9.25 -9.67 14.21
C LEU A 77 8.34 -8.56 13.69
N ILE A 78 7.42 -8.04 14.52
CA ILE A 78 6.58 -6.89 14.14
C ILE A 78 7.45 -5.67 13.85
N ALA A 79 8.44 -5.38 14.71
CA ALA A 79 9.36 -4.26 14.48
C ALA A 79 10.13 -4.41 13.17
N GLY A 80 10.62 -5.61 12.85
CA GLY A 80 11.28 -5.90 11.58
C GLY A 80 10.37 -5.70 10.37
N LEU A 81 9.12 -6.18 10.45
CA LEU A 81 8.13 -6.01 9.38
C LEU A 81 7.78 -4.54 9.15
N VAL A 82 7.58 -3.77 10.22
CA VAL A 82 7.31 -2.33 10.14
C VAL A 82 8.50 -1.59 9.55
N LEU A 83 9.72 -1.91 9.97
CA LEU A 83 10.93 -1.28 9.44
C LEU A 83 11.11 -1.58 7.95
N ALA A 84 10.92 -2.83 7.54
CA ALA A 84 10.99 -3.23 6.14
C ALA A 84 9.91 -2.53 5.29
N TRP A 85 8.68 -2.44 5.80
CA TRP A 85 7.58 -1.77 5.13
C TRP A 85 7.82 -0.26 4.98
N LEU A 86 8.34 0.40 6.02
CA LEU A 86 8.71 1.82 5.96
C LEU A 86 9.87 2.06 4.99
N ALA A 87 10.90 1.20 5.01
CA ALA A 87 12.03 1.30 4.10
C ALA A 87 11.60 1.13 2.63
N ALA A 88 10.74 0.14 2.34
CA ALA A 88 10.20 -0.06 1.00
C ALA A 88 9.34 1.13 0.55
N SER A 89 8.49 1.66 1.44
CA SER A 89 7.65 2.84 1.15
C SER A 89 8.50 4.09 0.90
N ALA A 90 9.55 4.30 1.69
CA ALA A 90 10.49 5.41 1.52
C ALA A 90 11.27 5.29 0.20
N LEU A 91 11.68 4.08 -0.17
CA LEU A 91 12.36 3.84 -1.44
C LEU A 91 11.46 4.17 -2.64
N VAL A 92 10.20 3.73 -2.59
CA VAL A 92 9.21 4.06 -3.64
C VAL A 92 8.95 5.56 -3.70
N ALA A 93 8.77 6.22 -2.56
CA ALA A 93 8.58 7.67 -2.49
C ALA A 93 9.81 8.43 -3.03
N TYR A 94 11.02 7.94 -2.75
CA TYR A 94 12.26 8.52 -3.28
C TYR A 94 12.27 8.47 -4.80
N PHE A 95 12.02 7.31 -5.41
CA PHE A 95 11.97 7.22 -6.87
C PHE A 95 10.83 8.06 -7.47
N ALA A 96 9.66 8.10 -6.84
CA ALA A 96 8.51 8.83 -7.39
C ALA A 96 8.65 10.37 -7.34
N ILE A 97 9.48 10.90 -6.43
CA ILE A 97 9.66 12.36 -6.24
C ILE A 97 10.91 12.87 -6.96
N TRP A 98 11.98 12.07 -6.99
CA TRP A 98 13.30 12.51 -7.44
C TRP A 98 13.67 12.06 -8.86
N PHE A 99 12.94 11.10 -9.44
CA PHE A 99 13.08 10.65 -10.82
C PHE A 99 11.81 10.95 -11.62
#